data_AF-A0A3S5DAB6-F1
#
_entry.id   AF-A0A3S5DAB6-F1
#
_cell.length_a   1.000
_cell.length_b   1.000
_cell.length_c   1.000
_cell.angle_alpha   90.00
_cell.angle_beta   90.00
_cell.angle_gamma   90.00
#
_symmetry.space_group_name_H-M   'P 1'
#
loop_
_entity.id
_entity.type
_entity.pdbx_description
1 polymer ?
#
loop_
_entity_poly.entity_id
_entity_poly.type
_entity_poly.pdbx_seq_one_letter_code
_entity_poly.pdbx_strand_id
1 'polypeptide(L)'
;MKTTLMVTLLCGLFVAASASAATTATATEKTLTPQQQRMSSCNQQATAKTLKGDERKTYMSTCLKGAGAAADGKTLTPQQQKMKDCNAQAAQKTLKGDERKTFMSTCLKKS
;
A
#
# COMPACT_ATOMS: atom_id res chain seq x y z
N MET A 1 15.56 37.49 -43.53
CA MET A 1 14.13 37.11 -43.70
C MET A 1 13.39 37.57 -42.44
N LYS A 2 12.75 38.74 -42.45
CA LYS A 2 11.32 38.94 -42.81
C LYS A 2 10.40 38.27 -41.78
N THR A 3 10.03 39.03 -40.73
CA THR A 3 8.66 39.47 -40.39
C THR A 3 7.80 38.37 -39.76
N THR A 4 7.43 38.47 -38.47
CA THR A 4 6.23 39.22 -37.98
C THR A 4 6.43 39.53 -36.48
N LEU A 5 6.67 40.78 -36.06
CA LEU A 5 5.72 41.82 -35.60
C LEU A 5 4.87 41.36 -34.37
N MET A 6 5.18 41.69 -33.10
CA MET A 6 5.08 42.97 -32.35
C MET A 6 3.67 43.59 -32.23
N VAL A 7 3.37 44.08 -30.99
CA VAL A 7 2.26 44.94 -30.52
C VAL A 7 1.01 44.14 -30.06
N THR A 8 0.70 44.01 -28.76
CA THR A 8 0.23 45.10 -27.89
C THR A 8 0.72 45.00 -26.44
N LEU A 9 1.59 45.93 -26.10
CA LEU A 9 1.76 46.55 -24.79
C LEU A 9 0.46 47.28 -24.41
N LEU A 10 -0.11 47.05 -23.21
CA LEU A 10 -0.83 48.11 -22.53
C LEU A 10 -0.56 48.09 -21.01
N CYS A 11 -0.13 49.26 -20.58
CA CYS A 11 0.22 49.68 -19.23
C CYS A 11 -0.99 49.61 -18.28
N GLY A 12 -0.76 49.23 -17.04
CA GLY A 12 -1.76 49.26 -15.98
C GLY A 12 -1.13 49.12 -14.60
N LEU A 13 -0.20 50.01 -14.27
CA LEU A 13 0.31 50.18 -12.91
C LEU A 13 -0.71 51.03 -12.14
N PHE A 14 -1.47 50.43 -11.23
CA PHE A 14 -2.09 51.14 -10.10
C PHE A 14 -1.85 50.36 -8.81
N VAL A 15 -1.14 51.03 -7.92
CA VAL A 15 -0.74 50.63 -6.57
C VAL A 15 -1.93 50.81 -5.60
N ALA A 16 -2.14 49.84 -4.70
CA ALA A 16 -2.30 50.02 -3.25
C ALA A 16 -3.24 49.01 -2.57
N ALA A 17 -2.78 48.53 -1.41
CA ALA A 17 -3.54 48.24 -0.18
C ALA A 17 -3.97 46.78 0.16
N SER A 18 -3.36 46.31 1.26
CA SER A 18 -3.78 45.32 2.27
C SER A 18 -4.08 43.88 1.79
N ALA A 19 -3.11 42.95 1.86
CA ALA A 19 -2.61 42.28 3.06
C ALA A 19 -3.64 41.34 3.74
N SER A 20 -3.30 40.05 3.68
CA SER A 20 -3.64 38.99 4.66
C SER A 20 -5.01 38.31 4.55
N ALA A 21 -5.23 37.57 3.47
CA ALA A 21 -5.96 36.30 3.57
C ALA A 21 -4.93 35.17 3.55
N ALA A 22 -4.20 35.04 4.66
CA ALA A 22 -3.48 33.80 4.95
C ALA A 22 -4.56 32.73 5.15
N THR A 23 -4.91 32.03 4.08
CA THR A 23 -5.47 30.69 4.19
C THR A 23 -4.38 29.86 4.85
N THR A 24 -4.41 29.79 6.18
CA THR A 24 -3.80 28.72 6.92
C THR A 24 -4.46 27.45 6.41
N ALA A 25 -3.88 26.88 5.36
CA ALA A 25 -3.99 25.47 5.09
C ALA A 25 -3.45 24.80 6.35
N THR A 26 -4.34 24.52 7.30
CA THR A 26 -4.10 23.52 8.32
C THR A 26 -3.73 22.28 7.56
N ALA A 27 -2.42 22.03 7.45
CA ALA A 27 -1.91 20.75 7.04
C ALA A 27 -2.46 19.77 8.09
N THR A 28 -3.60 19.18 7.77
CA THR A 28 -4.08 17.99 8.47
C THR A 28 -2.97 16.98 8.27
N GLU A 29 -2.11 16.83 9.29
CA GLU A 29 -1.21 15.69 9.40
C GLU A 29 -2.10 14.46 9.28
N LYS A 30 -2.12 13.88 8.08
CA LYS A 30 -2.73 12.57 7.87
C LYS A 30 -1.82 11.60 8.59
N THR A 31 -2.09 11.35 9.87
CA THR A 31 -1.44 10.29 10.61
C THR A 31 -1.65 9.01 9.83
N LEU A 32 -0.58 8.54 9.21
CA LEU A 32 -0.60 7.29 8.46
C LEU A 32 -1.03 6.19 9.41
N THR A 33 -1.96 5.34 8.97
CA THR A 33 -2.34 4.18 9.78
C THR A 33 -1.10 3.29 9.99
N PRO A 34 -1.04 2.49 11.07
CA PRO A 34 0.07 1.58 11.30
C PRO A 34 0.36 0.65 10.10
N GLN A 35 -0.67 0.26 9.35
CA GLN A 35 -0.54 -0.50 8.11
C GLN A 35 0.15 0.30 6.99
N GLN A 36 -0.21 1.57 6.81
CA GLN A 36 0.38 2.45 5.80
C GLN A 36 1.83 2.80 6.12
N GLN A 37 2.14 3.11 7.39
CA GLN A 37 3.51 3.34 7.85
C GLN A 37 4.40 2.12 7.57
N ARG A 38 3.86 0.92 7.84
CA ARG A 38 4.55 -0.34 7.57
C ARG A 38 4.81 -0.58 6.08
N MET A 39 3.82 -0.34 5.24
CA MET A 39 4.00 -0.46 3.79
C MET A 39 5.10 0.47 3.29
N SER A 40 5.18 1.70 3.84
CA SER A 40 6.26 2.63 3.54
C SER A 40 7.62 2.11 3.99
N SER A 41 7.76 1.66 5.24
CA SER A 41 9.01 1.10 5.76
C SER A 41 9.49 -0.13 4.98
N CYS A 42 8.60 -1.07 4.67
CA CYS A 42 8.93 -2.23 3.85
C CYS A 42 9.40 -1.83 2.43
N ASN A 43 8.79 -0.80 1.82
CA ASN A 43 9.25 -0.29 0.53
C ASN A 43 10.61 0.38 0.61
N GLN A 44 10.86 1.18 1.64
CA GLN A 44 12.16 1.83 1.86
C GLN A 44 13.27 0.80 2.05
N GLN A 45 13.04 -0.22 2.88
CA GLN A 45 14.01 -1.30 3.10
C GLN A 45 14.24 -2.14 1.86
N ALA A 46 13.19 -2.41 1.05
CA ALA A 46 13.34 -3.13 -0.21
C ALA A 46 14.23 -2.35 -1.20
N THR A 47 14.05 -1.03 -1.27
CA THR A 47 14.88 -0.15 -2.11
C THR A 47 16.31 -0.03 -1.57
N ALA A 48 16.49 0.09 -0.26
CA ALA A 48 17.82 0.11 0.37
C ALA A 48 18.60 -1.19 0.14
N LYS A 49 17.90 -2.32 0.08
CA LYS A 49 18.45 -3.63 -0.28
C LYS A 49 18.58 -3.83 -1.80
N THR A 50 18.23 -2.82 -2.60
CA THR A 50 18.28 -2.84 -4.07
C THR A 50 17.48 -4.01 -4.68
N LEU A 51 16.47 -4.51 -3.97
CA LEU A 51 15.66 -5.65 -4.40
C LEU A 51 14.80 -5.27 -5.61
N LYS A 52 14.82 -6.12 -6.64
CA LYS A 52 14.03 -5.94 -7.86
C LYS A 52 13.25 -7.22 -8.18
N GLY A 53 12.26 -7.12 -9.08
CA GLY A 53 11.48 -8.27 -9.56
C GLY A 53 10.88 -9.13 -8.44
N ASP A 54 11.02 -10.45 -8.58
CA ASP A 54 10.45 -11.44 -7.66
C ASP A 54 11.06 -11.37 -6.24
N GLU A 55 12.32 -10.93 -6.11
CA GLU A 55 12.96 -10.76 -4.81
C GLU A 55 12.29 -9.64 -4.00
N ARG A 56 11.96 -8.52 -4.65
CA ARG A 56 11.21 -7.42 -4.01
C ARG A 56 9.83 -7.88 -3.58
N LYS A 57 9.13 -8.64 -4.44
CA LYS A 57 7.78 -9.14 -4.16
C LYS A 57 7.78 -10.10 -2.96
N THR A 58 8.73 -11.01 -2.94
CA THR A 58 8.92 -11.96 -1.83
C THR A 58 9.25 -11.22 -0.54
N TYR A 59 10.20 -10.28 -0.59
CA TYR A 59 10.57 -9.46 0.57
C TYR A 59 9.40 -8.62 1.08
N MET A 60 8.62 -7.99 0.20
CA MET A 60 7.45 -7.20 0.58
C MET A 60 6.41 -8.08 1.27
N SER A 61 6.09 -9.24 0.69
CA SER A 61 5.19 -10.22 1.29
C SER A 61 5.66 -10.65 2.68
N THR A 62 6.94 -10.95 2.83
CA THR A 62 7.51 -11.35 4.12
C THR A 62 7.53 -10.19 5.11
N CYS A 63 7.87 -8.97 4.70
CA CYS A 63 7.87 -7.79 5.57
C CYS A 63 6.45 -7.42 6.04
N LEU A 64 5.46 -7.55 5.16
CA LEU A 64 4.04 -7.34 5.45
C LEU A 64 3.37 -8.51 6.19
N LYS A 65 3.98 -9.70 6.21
CA LYS A 65 3.58 -10.83 7.07
C LYS A 65 4.30 -10.81 8.42
N GLY A 66 5.56 -10.41 8.45
CA GLY A 66 6.47 -10.42 9.60
C GLY A 66 5.95 -9.59 10.78
N ALA A 67 5.75 -8.29 10.64
CA ALA A 67 5.10 -7.46 11.66
C ALA A 67 3.57 -7.71 11.87
N GLY A 68 2.96 -8.77 11.34
CA GLY A 68 1.57 -9.16 11.64
C GLY A 68 1.46 -10.56 12.24
N ALA A 69 2.50 -11.38 12.04
CA ALA A 69 2.69 -12.67 12.70
C ALA A 69 3.72 -12.61 13.84
N ALA A 70 4.65 -11.65 13.80
CA ALA A 70 5.74 -11.46 14.75
C ALA A 70 5.62 -10.17 15.59
N ALA A 71 4.92 -9.12 15.13
CA ALA A 71 4.70 -7.94 15.99
C ALA A 71 3.67 -8.18 17.09
N ASP A 72 2.76 -9.15 16.91
CA ASP A 72 1.79 -9.54 17.93
C ASP A 72 2.28 -10.65 18.86
N GLY A 73 3.47 -11.24 18.63
CA GLY A 73 3.93 -12.43 19.35
C GLY A 73 2.91 -13.59 19.34
N LYS A 74 1.88 -13.50 18.48
CA LYS A 74 0.70 -14.33 18.56
C LYS A 74 0.91 -15.51 17.65
N THR A 75 1.35 -16.61 18.26
CA THR A 75 1.25 -17.94 17.68
C THR A 75 -0.13 -18.07 17.04
N LEU A 76 -0.18 -18.50 15.78
CA LEU A 76 -1.44 -18.73 15.08
C LEU A 76 -2.29 -19.63 15.98
N THR A 77 -3.53 -19.22 16.22
CA THR A 77 -4.48 -20.10 16.91
C THR A 77 -4.62 -21.39 16.09
N PRO A 78 -4.93 -22.55 16.71
CA PRO A 78 -5.13 -23.79 15.98
C PRO A 78 -6.12 -23.64 14.80
N GLN A 79 -7.14 -22.80 14.96
CA GLN A 79 -8.09 -22.47 13.91
C GLN A 79 -7.45 -21.70 12.73
N GLN A 80 -6.61 -20.70 13.02
CA GLN A 80 -5.91 -19.93 11.99
C GLN A 80 -4.88 -20.78 11.25
N GLN A 81 -4.19 -21.66 11.96
CA GLN A 81 -3.26 -22.62 11.37
C GLN A 81 -4.01 -23.58 10.44
N LYS A 82 -5.11 -24.16 10.92
CA LYS A 82 -5.99 -25.03 10.10
C LYS A 82 -6.50 -24.33 8.85
N MET A 83 -6.94 -23.08 8.96
CA MET A 83 -7.36 -22.30 7.79
C MET A 83 -6.24 -22.12 6.78
N LYS A 84 -5.02 -21.85 7.25
CA LYS A 84 -3.84 -21.72 6.39
C LYS A 84 -3.51 -23.03 5.67
N ASP A 85 -3.55 -24.14 6.40
CA ASP A 85 -3.26 -25.47 5.86
C ASP A 85 -4.33 -25.92 4.84
N CYS A 86 -5.62 -25.69 5.13
CA CYS A 86 -6.70 -25.94 4.17
C CYS A 86 -6.54 -25.11 2.89
N ASN A 87 -6.12 -23.84 3.00
CA ASN A 87 -5.85 -23.02 1.82
C ASN A 87 -4.64 -23.51 1.02
N ALA A 88 -3.57 -23.95 1.69
CA ALA A 88 -2.41 -24.51 1.04
C ALA A 88 -2.75 -25.81 0.29
N GLN A 89 -3.49 -26.72 0.92
CA GLN A 89 -3.93 -27.97 0.30
C GLN A 89 -4.86 -27.73 -0.90
N ALA A 90 -5.76 -26.75 -0.81
CA ALA A 90 -6.61 -26.37 -1.94
C ALA A 90 -5.80 -25.85 -3.12
N ALA A 91 -4.76 -25.05 -2.85
CA ALA A 91 -3.85 -24.53 -3.87
C ALA A 91 -2.99 -25.65 -4.50
N GLN A 92 -2.48 -26.58 -3.70
CA GLN A 92 -1.73 -27.76 -4.19
C GLN A 92 -2.61 -28.66 -5.08
N LYS A 93 -3.89 -28.80 -4.74
CA LYS A 93 -4.88 -29.51 -5.57
C LYS A 93 -5.39 -28.66 -6.74
N THR A 94 -4.90 -27.43 -6.90
CA THR A 94 -5.30 -26.49 -7.96
C THR A 94 -6.81 -26.26 -8.03
N LEU A 95 -7.51 -26.41 -6.90
CA LEU A 95 -8.97 -26.31 -6.83
C LEU A 95 -9.41 -24.87 -7.07
N LYS A 96 -10.44 -24.70 -7.90
CA LYS A 96 -11.05 -23.40 -8.21
C LYS A 96 -12.57 -23.46 -8.05
N GLY A 97 -13.21 -22.31 -8.05
CA GLY A 97 -14.68 -22.20 -7.99
C GLY A 97 -15.31 -23.01 -6.85
N ASP A 98 -16.39 -23.71 -7.18
CA ASP A 98 -17.17 -24.50 -6.22
C ASP A 98 -16.40 -25.68 -5.61
N GLU A 99 -15.44 -26.24 -6.33
CA GLU A 99 -14.61 -27.34 -5.82
C GLU A 99 -13.74 -26.87 -4.65
N ARG A 100 -13.14 -25.68 -4.77
CA ARG A 100 -12.37 -25.08 -3.68
C ARG A 100 -13.25 -24.79 -2.48
N LYS A 101 -14.46 -24.25 -2.70
CA LYS A 101 -15.40 -23.89 -1.62
C LYS A 101 -15.86 -25.14 -0.85
N THR A 102 -16.18 -26.20 -1.57
CA THR A 102 -16.56 -27.50 -1.00
C THR A 102 -15.40 -28.09 -0.21
N PHE A 103 -14.21 -28.13 -0.81
CA PHE A 103 -13.00 -28.61 -0.14
C PHE A 103 -12.70 -27.81 1.14
N MET A 104 -12.75 -26.48 1.08
CA MET A 104 -12.51 -25.63 2.25
C MET A 104 -13.49 -25.92 3.36
N SER A 105 -14.78 -26.06 3.04
CA SER A 105 -15.83 -26.36 4.01
C SER A 105 -15.59 -27.71 4.70
N THR A 106 -15.23 -28.74 3.93
CA THR A 106 -14.92 -30.07 4.46
C THR A 106 -13.65 -30.05 5.30
N CYS A 107 -12.59 -29.41 4.81
CA CYS A 107 -11.31 -29.32 5.50
C CYS A 107 -11.42 -28.59 6.85
N LEU A 108 -12.16 -27.48 6.89
CA LEU A 108 -12.38 -26.70 8.11
C LEU A 108 -13.29 -27.41 9.12
N LYS A 109 -14.24 -28.24 8.66
CA LYS A 109 -15.13 -29.04 9.52
C LYS A 109 -14.48 -30.29 10.09
N LYS A 110 -13.39 -30.78 9.49
CA LYS A 110 -12.65 -31.95 9.97
C LYS A 110 -11.85 -31.56 11.21
N SER A 111 -12.52 -31.47 12.35
CA SER A 111 -11.95 -31.11 13.66
C SER A 111 -11.32 -32.33 14.32
#